data_AF-A0A101I0J7-F1
#
_entry.id   AF-A0A101I0J7-F1
#
_cell.length_a   1.000
_cell.length_b   1.000
_cell.length_c   1.000
_cell.angle_alpha   90.00
_cell.angle_beta   90.00
_cell.angle_gamma   90.00
#
_symmetry.space_group_name_H-M   'P 1'
#
loop_
_entity.id
_entity.type
_entity.pdbx_description
1 polymer ?
#
loop_
_entity_poly.entity_id
_entity_poly.type
_entity_poly.pdbx_seq_one_letter_code
_entity_poly.pdbx_strand_id
1 'polypeptide(L)'
;MLPFLSDSEEQLEETIRTVKEYGADFIFVGGLTLFGKGPADCKTLYYKFLEKYYPDLVPKYKSLYRIFFAPSKEYQKGLEEKSKRLCEKYGIKNRII
;
A
#
# COMPACT_ATOMS: atom_id res chain seq x y z
N MET A 1 -1.34 1.82 1.39
CA MET A 1 -1.17 0.40 1.74
C MET A 1 0.31 0.09 1.91
N LEU A 2 0.66 -0.61 2.99
CA LEU A 2 2.03 -1.04 3.29
C LEU A 2 2.23 -2.45 2.71
N PRO A 3 3.15 -2.64 1.75
CA PRO A 3 3.32 -3.94 1.10
C PRO A 3 3.58 -5.08 2.09
N PHE A 4 2.88 -6.19 1.91
CA PHE A 4 2.93 -7.39 2.76
C PHE A 4 2.53 -7.20 4.22
N LEU A 5 2.07 -6.02 4.63
CA LEU A 5 1.71 -5.69 6.03
C LEU A 5 0.24 -5.27 6.17
N SER A 6 -0.27 -4.49 5.22
CA SER A 6 -1.67 -4.05 5.23
C SER A 6 -2.39 -4.24 3.89
N ASP A 7 -1.77 -4.86 2.91
CA ASP A 7 -2.26 -4.96 1.52
C ASP A 7 -2.89 -6.30 1.15
N SER A 8 -3.24 -7.13 2.14
CA SER A 8 -4.04 -8.34 1.91
C SER A 8 -5.47 -7.98 1.47
N GLU A 9 -6.16 -8.93 0.85
CA GLU A 9 -7.54 -8.72 0.40
C GLU A 9 -8.48 -8.42 1.57
N GLU A 10 -8.33 -9.14 2.69
CA GLU A 10 -9.12 -8.97 3.91
C GLU A 10 -8.91 -7.58 4.52
N GLN A 11 -7.66 -7.12 4.62
CA GLN A 11 -7.33 -5.80 5.19
C GLN A 11 -7.81 -4.66 4.28
N LEU A 12 -7.71 -4.83 2.96
CA LEU A 12 -8.25 -3.87 2.00
C LEU A 12 -9.78 -3.77 2.11
N GLU A 13 -10.45 -4.92 2.19
CA GLU A 13 -11.90 -5.01 2.32
C GLU A 13 -12.37 -4.36 3.62
N GLU A 14 -11.73 -4.68 4.75
CA GLU A 14 -12.02 -4.05 6.04
C GLU A 14 -11.86 -2.54 5.96
N THR A 15 -10.74 -2.06 5.41
CA THR A 15 -10.47 -0.62 5.27
C THR A 15 -11.55 0.08 4.43
N ILE A 16 -11.86 -0.46 3.25
CA ILE A 16 -12.84 0.13 2.31
C ILE A 16 -14.25 0.13 2.92
N ARG A 17 -14.64 -0.97 3.54
CA ARG A 17 -15.93 -1.11 4.23
C ARG A 17 -16.04 -0.08 5.36
N THR A 18 -15.03 0.02 6.22
CA THR A 18 -15.02 0.99 7.33
C THR A 18 -15.09 2.41 6.80
N VAL A 19 -14.30 2.78 5.79
CA VAL A 19 -14.35 4.13 5.20
C VAL A 19 -15.76 4.47 4.67
N LYS A 20 -16.44 3.49 4.05
CA LYS A 20 -17.84 3.66 3.62
C LYS A 20 -18.81 3.81 4.81
N GLU A 21 -18.67 3.00 5.86
CA GLU A 21 -19.49 3.07 7.07
C GLU A 21 -19.39 4.43 7.77
N TYR A 22 -18.22 5.09 7.70
CA TYR A 22 -18.01 6.44 8.21
C TYR A 22 -18.50 7.56 7.27
N GLY A 23 -19.15 7.22 6.16
CA GLY A 23 -19.81 8.17 5.28
C GLY A 23 -18.92 8.85 4.24
N ALA A 24 -17.74 8.30 3.95
CA ALA A 24 -16.88 8.86 2.90
C ALA A 24 -17.49 8.68 1.49
N ASP A 25 -17.37 9.71 0.65
CA ASP A 25 -17.83 9.69 -0.74
C ASP A 25 -16.89 8.92 -1.68
N PHE A 26 -15.59 8.99 -1.39
CA PHE A 26 -14.54 8.35 -2.19
C PHE A 26 -13.34 7.91 -1.34
N ILE A 27 -12.55 6.98 -1.88
CA ILE A 27 -11.30 6.51 -1.31
C ILE A 27 -10.22 6.36 -2.40
N PHE A 28 -9.00 6.76 -2.10
CA PHE A 28 -7.83 6.51 -2.94
C PHE A 28 -6.91 5.48 -2.30
N VAL A 29 -6.67 4.38 -3.00
CA VAL A 29 -5.77 3.34 -2.53
C VAL A 29 -4.47 3.39 -3.34
N GLY A 30 -3.37 3.65 -2.63
CA GLY A 30 -2.02 3.69 -3.21
C GLY A 30 -1.03 2.83 -2.43
N GLY A 31 -0.01 2.33 -3.12
CA GLY A 31 1.12 1.66 -2.50
C GLY A 31 2.07 2.66 -1.83
N LEU A 32 2.71 2.23 -0.73
CA LEU A 32 3.71 3.04 -0.02
C LEU A 32 4.84 3.47 -0.97
N THR A 33 5.23 4.73 -0.94
CA THR A 33 6.43 5.24 -1.61
C THR A 33 7.56 5.45 -0.61
N LEU A 34 8.78 5.07 -1.00
CA LEU A 34 9.98 5.11 -0.19
C LEU A 34 11.06 5.92 -0.91
N PHE A 35 11.22 7.18 -0.54
CA PHE A 35 12.16 8.11 -1.16
C PHE A 35 13.49 8.21 -0.43
N GLY A 36 14.52 8.58 -1.17
CA GLY A 36 15.84 8.93 -0.65
C GLY A 36 16.74 7.75 -0.28
N LYS A 37 17.97 8.07 0.10
CA LYS A 37 19.03 7.13 0.52
C LYS A 37 19.92 7.68 1.65
N GLY A 38 19.72 8.94 2.05
CA GLY A 38 20.37 9.55 3.19
C GLY A 38 19.96 8.90 4.52
N PRO A 39 20.73 9.13 5.59
CA PRO A 39 20.54 8.45 6.87
C PRO A 39 19.18 8.74 7.54
N ALA A 40 18.59 9.90 7.25
CA ALA A 40 17.30 10.35 7.76
C ALA A 40 16.17 10.27 6.72
N ASP A 41 16.43 9.76 5.51
CA ASP A 41 15.41 9.63 4.48
C ASP A 41 14.42 8.52 4.82
N CYS A 42 13.17 8.67 4.36
CA CYS A 42 12.11 7.74 4.69
C CYS A 42 12.40 6.29 4.25
N LYS A 43 13.04 6.08 3.08
CA LYS A 43 13.46 4.73 2.67
C LYS A 43 14.42 4.12 3.69
N THR A 44 15.44 4.86 4.12
CA THR A 44 16.43 4.37 5.09
C THR A 44 15.79 4.04 6.44
N LEU A 45 14.95 4.94 6.96
CA LEU A 45 14.28 4.74 8.24
C LEU A 45 13.27 3.58 8.20
N TYR A 46 12.53 3.45 7.10
CA TYR A 46 11.58 2.36 6.93
C TYR A 46 12.26 0.99 6.83
N TYR A 47 13.41 0.91 6.15
CA TYR A 47 14.18 -0.34 6.11
C TYR A 47 14.75 -0.71 7.48
N LYS A 48 15.22 0.25 8.29
CA LYS A 48 15.60 -0.01 9.69
C LYS A 48 14.43 -0.54 10.53
N PHE A 49 13.23 0.00 10.31
CA PHE A 49 12.02 -0.52 10.93
C PHE A 49 11.73 -1.97 10.51
N LEU A 50 11.81 -2.28 9.21
CA LEU A 50 11.62 -3.66 8.72
C LEU A 50 12.69 -4.60 9.30
N GLU A 51 13.96 -4.21 9.31
CA GLU A 51 15.05 -5.01 9.88
C GLU A 51 14.81 -5.33 11.37
N LYS A 52 14.26 -4.37 12.12
CA LYS A 52 14.00 -4.53 13.55
C LYS A 52 12.77 -5.40 13.85
N TYR A 53 11.67 -5.23 13.12
CA TYR A 53 10.37 -5.81 13.49
C TYR A 53 9.86 -6.88 12.52
N TYR A 54 10.28 -6.85 11.25
CA TYR A 54 9.83 -7.74 10.19
C TYR A 54 10.98 -8.17 9.27
N PRO A 55 12.06 -8.79 9.82
CA PRO A 55 13.28 -9.08 9.06
C PRO A 55 13.01 -9.93 7.81
N ASP A 56 12.03 -10.84 7.85
CA ASP A 56 11.63 -11.69 6.73
C ASP A 56 11.04 -10.92 5.53
N LEU A 57 10.55 -9.69 5.76
CA LEU A 57 10.01 -8.83 4.71
C LEU A 57 11.09 -8.02 4.00
N VAL A 58 12.26 -7.83 4.59
CA VAL A 58 13.37 -7.07 3.98
C VAL A 58 13.71 -7.55 2.56
N PRO A 59 13.93 -8.86 2.28
CA PRO A 59 14.20 -9.31 0.91
C PRO A 59 13.03 -9.04 -0.05
N LYS A 60 11.77 -9.17 0.41
CA LYS A 60 10.58 -8.88 -0.40
C LYS A 60 10.51 -7.40 -0.76
N TYR A 61 10.76 -6.51 0.19
CA TYR A 61 10.82 -5.06 -0.05
C TYR A 61 11.98 -4.67 -0.98
N LYS A 62 13.17 -5.27 -0.83
CA LYS A 62 14.30 -5.04 -1.74
C LYS A 62 13.94 -5.41 -3.18
N SER A 63 13.28 -6.56 -3.37
CA SER A 63 12.81 -7.02 -4.69
C SER A 63 11.72 -6.12 -5.27
N LEU A 64 10.78 -5.68 -4.44
CA LEU A 64 9.62 -4.88 -4.84
C LEU A 64 9.99 -3.46 -5.27
N TYR A 65 10.89 -2.79 -4.53
CA TYR A 65 11.27 -1.40 -4.80
C TYR A 65 12.53 -1.29 -5.65
N ARG A 66 13.48 -2.23 -5.53
CA ARG A 66 14.79 -2.16 -6.18
C ARG A 66 15.42 -0.76 -5.98
N ILE A 67 15.84 -0.12 -7.08
CA ILE A 67 16.38 1.24 -7.11
C ILE A 67 15.30 2.33 -7.13
N PHE A 68 14.03 1.96 -7.30
CA PHE A 68 12.91 2.90 -7.42
C PHE A 68 12.37 3.31 -6.05
N PHE A 69 11.59 4.40 -6.07
CA PHE A 69 10.88 4.91 -4.89
C PHE A 69 9.48 4.32 -4.74
N ALA A 70 8.87 3.86 -5.83
CA ALA A 70 7.56 3.22 -5.83
C ALA A 70 7.72 1.69 -5.99
N PRO A 71 6.73 0.91 -5.53
CA PRO A 71 6.68 -0.52 -5.82
C PRO A 71 6.55 -0.78 -7.33
N SER A 72 6.82 -2.00 -7.78
CA SER A 72 6.74 -2.34 -9.21
C SER A 72 5.37 -2.02 -9.82
N LYS A 73 5.32 -1.80 -11.14
CA LYS A 73 4.07 -1.49 -11.85
C LYS A 73 3.05 -2.62 -11.71
N GLU A 74 3.52 -3.86 -11.73
CA GLU A 74 2.70 -5.06 -11.56
C GLU A 74 2.04 -5.09 -10.19
N TYR A 75 2.79 -4.78 -9.14
CA TYR A 75 2.25 -4.67 -7.79
C TYR A 75 1.21 -3.55 -7.69
N GLN A 76 1.51 -2.37 -8.25
CA GLN A 76 0.57 -1.24 -8.24
C GLN A 76 -0.73 -1.58 -8.97
N LYS A 77 -0.64 -2.20 -10.15
CA LYS A 77 -1.80 -2.65 -10.93
C LYS A 77 -2.64 -3.67 -10.15
N GLY A 78 -2.00 -4.67 -9.53
CA GLY A 78 -2.72 -5.66 -8.73
C GLY A 78 -3.43 -5.04 -7.51
N LEU A 79 -2.80 -4.04 -6.89
CA LEU A 79 -3.42 -3.29 -5.80
C LEU A 79 -4.62 -2.47 -6.29
N GLU A 80 -4.49 -1.79 -7.42
CA GLU A 80 -5.55 -1.00 -8.05
C GLU A 80 -6.75 -1.88 -8.42
N GLU A 81 -6.52 -3.02 -9.06
CA GLU A 81 -7.57 -3.96 -9.47
C GLU A 81 -8.35 -4.50 -8.26
N LYS A 82 -7.65 -4.94 -7.21
CA LYS A 82 -8.29 -5.38 -5.96
C LYS A 82 -9.12 -4.28 -5.33
N SER A 83 -8.53 -3.09 -5.20
CA SER A 83 -9.17 -1.93 -4.57
C SER A 83 -10.41 -1.50 -5.35
N LYS A 84 -10.33 -1.47 -6.69
CA LYS A 84 -11.46 -1.14 -7.56
C LYS A 84 -12.62 -2.12 -7.37
N ARG A 85 -12.36 -3.42 -7.41
CA ARG A 85 -13.39 -4.46 -7.20
C ARG A 85 -14.07 -4.31 -5.84
N LEU A 86 -13.30 -4.05 -4.79
CA LEU A 86 -13.83 -3.84 -3.44
C LEU A 86 -14.63 -2.53 -3.33
N CYS A 87 -14.15 -1.45 -3.93
CA CYS A 87 -14.88 -0.17 -3.99
C CYS A 87 -16.25 -0.34 -4.70
N GLU A 88 -16.27 -1.10 -5.81
CA GLU A 88 -17.51 -1.46 -6.53
C GLU A 88 -18.44 -2.29 -5.63
N LYS A 89 -17.92 -3.29 -4.91
CA LYS A 89 -18.69 -4.12 -3.96
C LYS A 89 -19.37 -3.30 -2.87
N TYR A 90 -18.70 -2.27 -2.32
CA TYR A 90 -19.21 -1.47 -1.21
C TYR A 90 -19.86 -0.13 -1.63
N GLY A 91 -19.94 0.15 -2.94
CA GLY A 91 -20.57 1.37 -3.44
C GLY A 91 -19.88 2.65 -2.97
N ILE A 92 -18.53 2.65 -2.94
CA ILE A 92 -17.70 3.84 -2.70
C ILE A 92 -16.91 4.17 -3.97
N LYS A 93 -16.79 5.46 -4.29
CA LYS A 93 -16.04 5.88 -5.47
C LYS A 93 -14.54 5.70 -5.22
N ASN A 94 -13.80 5.27 -6.24
CA ASN A 94 -12.33 5.25 -6.22
C ASN A 94 -11.71 6.42 -7.01
N ARG A 95 -12.52 7.45 -7.30
CA ARG A 95 -12.17 8.66 -8.05
C ARG A 95 -13.10 9.82 -7.65
N ILE A 96 -12.65 11.06 -7.82
CA ILE A 96 -13.43 12.26 -7.47
C ILE A 96 -14.38 12.72 -8.58
N ILE A 97 -14.13 12.34 -9.85
CA ILE A 97 -14.88 12.83 -11.03
C ILE A 97 -16.28 12.22 -11.10
#